data_AF-A0A2V2FUY9-F1
#
_entry.id   AF-A0A2V2FUY9-F1
#
_cell.length_a   1.000
_cell.length_b   1.000
_cell.length_c   1.000
_cell.angle_alpha   90.00
_cell.angle_beta   90.00
_cell.angle_gamma   90.00
#
_symmetry.space_group_name_H-M   'P 1'
#
loop_
_entity.id
_entity.type
_entity.pdbx_description
1 polymer ?
#
loop_
_entity_poly.entity_id
_entity_poly.type
_entity_poly.pdbx_seq_one_letter_code
_entity_poly.pdbx_strand_id
1 'polypeptide(L)' 'MKSFIDYLCLIKRYNKDAFEQDPMYRCKIINQYLFRYINECKRQGYMPEDAAIYQREKEAYEQKIRHLRF' A
#
# COMPACT_ATOMS: atom_id res chain seq x y z
N MET A 1 -3.19 9.29 12.55
CA MET A 1 -3.05 8.77 11.17
C MET A 1 -4.07 7.66 11.06
N LYS A 2 -5.13 7.85 10.26
CA LYS A 2 -6.31 6.96 10.29
C LYS A 2 -6.34 5.97 9.13
N SER A 3 -5.62 6.26 8.04
CA SER A 3 -5.51 5.38 6.88
C SER A 3 -4.10 5.34 6.28
N PHE A 4 -3.84 4.35 5.44
CA PHE A 4 -2.63 4.23 4.63
C PHE A 4 -2.47 5.42 3.66
N ILE A 5 -3.56 5.96 3.14
CA ILE A 5 -3.51 7.16 2.28
C ILE A 5 -3.05 8.37 3.08
N ASP A 6 -3.53 8.54 4.32
CA ASP A 6 -3.04 9.62 5.20
C ASP A 6 -1.54 9.47 5.47
N TYR A 7 -1.07 8.23 5.66
CA TYR A 7 0.35 7.94 5.82
C TYR A 7 1.15 8.36 4.58
N LEU A 8 0.69 7.95 3.39
CA LEU A 8 1.34 8.29 2.13
C LEU A 8 1.36 9.81 1.88
N CYS A 9 0.27 10.51 2.20
CA CYS A 9 0.17 11.96 2.15
C CYS A 9 1.12 12.64 3.14
N LEU A 10 1.30 12.08 4.34
CA LEU A 10 2.21 12.60 5.35
C LEU A 10 3.67 12.49 4.92
N ILE A 11 4.07 11.35 4.34
CA ILE A 11 5.44 11.16 3.86
C ILE A 11 5.72 11.88 2.54
N LYS A 12 4.67 12.32 1.81
CA LYS A 12 4.74 13.00 0.50
C LYS A 12 5.64 12.28 -0.52
N ARG A 13 5.69 10.94 -0.48
CA ARG A 13 6.60 10.12 -1.30
C ARG A 13 5.92 9.39 -2.46
N TYR A 14 4.74 9.85 -2.88
CA TYR A 14 4.02 9.26 -4.00
C TYR A 14 3.34 10.33 -4.85
N ASN A 15 3.17 10.06 -6.13
CA ASN A 15 2.33 10.84 -7.03
C ASN A 15 0.89 10.33 -6.91
N LYS A 16 -0.03 11.22 -6.54
CA LYS A 16 -1.44 10.86 -6.30
C LYS A 16 -2.14 10.40 -7.58
N ASP A 17 -1.97 11.14 -8.68
CA ASP A 17 -2.61 10.81 -9.96
C ASP A 17 -2.14 9.45 -10.48
N ALA A 18 -0.83 9.19 -10.42
CA ALA A 18 -0.27 7.90 -10.82
C ALA A 18 -0.74 6.76 -9.91
N PHE A 19 -0.98 7.02 -8.62
CA PHE A 19 -1.49 6.02 -7.68
C PHE A 19 -2.96 5.68 -7.90
N GLU A 20 -3.74 6.60 -8.48
CA GLU A 20 -5.13 6.36 -8.84
C GLU A 20 -5.27 5.74 -10.23
N GLN A 21 -4.39 6.09 -11.18
CA GLN A 21 -4.52 5.72 -12.60
C GLN A 21 -3.68 4.52 -13.03
N ASP A 22 -2.54 4.25 -12.40
CA ASP A 22 -1.63 3.16 -12.78
C ASP A 22 -1.61 2.05 -11.70
N PRO A 23 -2.26 0.89 -11.97
CA PRO A 23 -2.27 -0.23 -11.04
C PRO A 23 -0.88 -0.78 -10.69
N MET A 24 0.08 -0.71 -11.62
CA MET A 24 1.46 -1.14 -11.37
C MET A 24 2.17 -0.18 -10.42
N TYR A 25 2.04 1.13 -10.66
CA TYR A 25 2.59 2.15 -9.78
C TYR A 25 1.95 2.06 -8.39
N ARG A 26 0.63 1.92 -8.33
CA ARG A 26 -0.13 1.73 -7.09
C ARG A 26 0.38 0.53 -6.29
N CYS A 27 0.52 -0.64 -6.92
CA CYS A 27 1.05 -1.83 -6.25
C CYS A 27 2.50 -1.63 -5.77
N LYS A 28 3.35 -0.93 -6.55
CA LYS A 28 4.72 -0.61 -6.14
C LYS A 28 4.75 0.23 -4.87
N ILE A 29 3.92 1.27 -4.79
CA ILE A 29 3.81 2.13 -3.61
C ILE A 29 3.29 1.34 -2.40
N ILE A 30 2.24 0.53 -2.57
CA ILE A 30 1.74 -0.36 -1.52
C ILE A 30 2.87 -1.27 -1.02
N ASN A 31 3.57 -1.94 -1.92
CA ASN A 31 4.68 -2.84 -1.58
C ASN A 31 5.80 -2.16 -0.79
N GLN A 32 6.12 -0.92 -1.14
CA GLN A 32 7.21 -0.18 -0.54
C GLN A 32 6.88 0.35 0.86
N TYR A 33 5.62 0.75 1.10
CA TYR A 33 5.25 1.55 2.27
C TYR A 33 4.28 0.86 3.23
N LEU A 34 3.56 -0.19 2.82
CA LEU A 34 2.55 -0.85 3.66
C LEU A 34 3.13 -1.40 4.96
N PHE A 35 4.31 -2.04 4.90
CA PHE A 35 4.96 -2.58 6.11
C PHE A 35 5.39 -1.48 7.08
N ARG A 36 5.86 -0.34 6.55
CA ARG A 36 6.26 0.82 7.38
C ARG A 36 5.04 1.43 8.06
N TYR A 37 3.96 1.61 7.31
CA TYR A 37 2.67 2.05 7.84
C TYR A 37 2.20 1.16 8.99
N ILE A 38 2.16 -0.17 8.79
CA ILE A 38 1.74 -1.12 9.83
C ILE A 38 2.60 -0.98 11.09
N ASN A 39 3.93 -0.88 10.93
CA ASN A 39 4.83 -0.74 12.07
C ASN A 39 4.66 0.59 12.80
N GLU A 40 4.44 1.69 12.09
CA GLU A 40 4.17 2.99 12.71
C GLU A 40 2.84 2.99 13.48
N CYS A 41 1.80 2.34 12.94
CA CYS A 41 0.53 2.16 13.63
C CYS A 41 0.69 1.36 14.93
N LYS A 42 1.40 0.21 14.84
CA LYS A 42 1.72 -0.62 16.01
C LYS A 42 2.50 0.14 17.08
N ARG A 43 3.48 0.97 16.68
CA ARG A 43 4.24 1.81 17.61
C ARG A 43 3.38 2.85 18.33
N GLN A 44 2.31 3.30 17.69
CA GLN A 44 1.33 4.23 18.26
C GLN A 44 0.19 3.51 19.01
N GLY A 45 0.25 2.18 19.12
CA GLY A 45 -0.72 1.40 19.89
C GLY A 45 -2.06 1.13 19.19
N TYR A 46 -2.14 1.30 17.86
CA TYR A 46 -3.35 0.97 17.09
C TYR A 46 -3.08 0.01 15.95
N MET A 47 -4.10 -0.75 15.57
CA MET A 47 -4.06 -1.70 14.46
C MET A 47 -4.75 -1.06 13.25
N PRO A 48 -4.07 -0.93 12.10
CA PRO A 48 -4.66 -0.32 10.92
C PRO A 48 -5.56 -1.34 10.20
N GLU A 49 -6.87 -1.15 10.29
CA GLU A 49 -7.87 -2.04 9.66
C GLU A 49 -7.79 -2.02 8.13
N ASP A 50 -7.47 -0.87 7.55
CA ASP A 50 -7.35 -0.68 6.10
C ASP A 50 -6.08 -1.33 5.53
N ALA A 51 -5.07 -1.62 6.35
CA ALA A 51 -3.86 -2.32 5.92
C ALA A 51 -4.19 -3.71 5.33
N ALA A 52 -5.23 -4.38 5.83
CA ALA A 52 -5.69 -5.66 5.29
C ALA A 52 -6.19 -5.53 3.84
N ILE A 53 -6.81 -4.40 3.48
CA ILE A 53 -7.28 -4.13 2.12
C ILE A 53 -6.08 -4.02 1.18
N TYR A 54 -5.09 -3.21 1.54
CA TYR A 54 -3.89 -3.02 0.72
C TYR A 54 -3.01 -4.27 0.65
N GLN A 55 -3.00 -5.10 1.71
CA GLN A 55 -2.32 -6.39 1.70
C GLN A 55 -2.95 -7.34 0.65
N ARG A 56 -4.28 -7.44 0.61
CA ARG A 56 -4.98 -8.23 -0.42
C ARG A 56 -4.76 -7.67 -1.82
N GLU A 57 -4.76 -6.34 -1.97
CA GLU A 57 -4.52 -5.69 -3.27
C GLU A 57 -3.14 -6.02 -3.83
N LYS A 58 -2.11 -5.95 -2.98
CA LYS A 58 -0.75 -6.38 -3.30
C LYS A 58 -0.71 -7.84 -3.74
N GLU A 59 -1.29 -8.75 -2.95
CA GLU A 59 -1.27 -10.19 -3.23
C GLU A 59 -1.97 -10.51 -4.56
N ALA A 60 -3.11 -9.88 -4.85
CA ALA A 60 -3.82 -10.05 -6.11
C ALA A 60 -2.97 -9.60 -7.30
N TYR A 61 -2.23 -8.50 -7.16
CA TYR A 61 -1.35 -8.01 -8.23
C TYR A 61 -0.10 -8.90 -8.41
N GLU A 62 0.52 -9.37 -7.32
CA GLU A 62 1.62 -10.32 -7.38
C GLU A 62 1.20 -11.64 -8.02
N GLN A 63 -0.01 -12.13 -7.74
CA GLN A 63 -0.58 -13.31 -8.41
C GLN A 63 -0.77 -13.07 -9.91
N LYS A 64 -1.30 -11.91 -10.32
CA LYS A 64 -1.43 -11.56 -11.75
C LYS A 64 -0.09 -11.56 -12.47
N ILE A 65 0.95 -10.95 -11.88
CA ILE A 65 2.30 -10.98 -12.46
C ILE A 65 2.84 -12.41 -12.56
N ARG A 66 2.63 -13.24 -11.53
CA ARG A 66 3.06 -14.64 -11.57
C ARG A 66 2.40 -15.42 -12.70
N HIS A 67 1.11 -15.20 -12.95
CA HIS A 67 0.39 -15.89 -14.03
C HIS A 67 0.80 -15.40 -15.43
N LEU A 68 1.29 -14.17 -15.56
CA LEU A 68 1.80 -13.63 -16.82
C LEU A 68 3.23 -14.06 -17.16
N ARG A 69 3.92 -14.75 -16.24
CA ARG A 69 5.29 -15.27 -16.44
C ARG A 69 5.34 -16.71 -16.96
N PHE A 70 4.21 -17.28 -17.36
CA PHE A 70 4.10 -18.64 -17.92
C PHE A 70 3.58 -18.62 -19.35
#